data_AF-W6Z4B3-F1
#
_entry.id   AF-W6Z4B3-F1
#
_cell.length_a   1.000
_cell.length_b   1.000
_cell.length_c   1.000
_cell.angle_alpha   90.00
_cell.angle_beta   90.00
_cell.angle_gamma   90.00
#
_symmetry.space_group_name_H-M   'P 1'
#
loop_
_entity.id
_entity.type
_entity.pdbx_description
1 polymer ?
#
loop_
_entity_poly.entity_id
_entity_poly.type
_entity_poly.pdbx_seq_one_letter_code
_entity_poly.pdbx_strand_id
1 'polypeptide(L)'
;WSREIDPSHLWPFYEDVSGTRSIWGDFQLFILQLMVKHPAFTDTTKRLRPPYNFSTRFLDLVRQNKSYLEPWGVIETAELKRLADIVGSSQRVRKYHPKTTFRYSAAALALQFFNLCTEKVCNSVRKIILIEDEMSVGQSNTHGRGFISLCQKNKNLHVERRVNLWKTVFTPHPFDQYDYLNGWCDREITSMQNDRLQAATVSRSIGKWMAEALALPSLGMPEGSFTLVLDGNPVPKHTSRVFRIVQRDAAWQAALDLCYSRGLVSKPSSLQRQRMNCFIFEGFPGVMQTLSTTSSLIRCNFDLGVPYDVEAIIENY
;
A
#
# COMPACT_ATOMS: atom_id res chain seq x y z
N TRP A 1 28.31 18.89 16.20
CA TRP A 1 28.90 17.59 16.59
C TRP A 1 28.91 16.72 15.35
N SER A 2 30.05 16.74 14.65
CA SER A 2 30.29 15.97 13.44
C SER A 2 30.59 14.52 13.82
N ARG A 3 29.71 13.60 13.41
CA ARG A 3 30.09 12.22 13.14
C ARG A 3 29.70 11.97 11.69
N GLU A 4 30.70 11.86 10.84
CA GLU A 4 30.57 11.29 9.50
C GLU A 4 29.99 9.89 9.64
N ILE A 5 28.78 9.71 9.12
CA ILE A 5 28.17 8.40 8.97
C ILE A 5 28.75 7.82 7.68
N ASP A 6 29.57 6.79 7.81
CA ASP A 6 30.09 5.99 6.71
C ASP A 6 28.92 5.42 5.87
N PRO A 7 28.76 5.81 4.59
CA PRO A 7 27.67 5.35 3.73
C PRO A 7 27.73 3.85 3.40
N SER A 8 28.85 3.17 3.67
CA SER A 8 29.08 1.78 3.27
C SER A 8 28.33 0.75 4.13
N HIS A 9 27.76 1.15 5.27
CA HIS A 9 27.01 0.27 6.17
C HIS A 9 25.49 0.38 6.05
N LEU A 10 24.97 1.23 5.16
CA LEU A 10 23.55 1.31 4.84
C LEU A 10 23.26 0.40 3.64
N TRP A 11 22.89 -0.86 3.91
CA TRP A 11 22.38 -1.75 2.89
C TRP A 11 21.20 -1.07 2.18
N PRO A 12 21.28 -0.78 0.88
CA PRO A 12 20.29 0.02 0.22
C PRO A 12 19.19 -0.91 -0.30
N PHE A 13 18.12 -1.06 0.48
CA PHE A 13 16.84 -1.48 -0.09
C PHE A 13 16.26 -0.30 -0.87
N TYR A 14 16.76 -0.16 -2.09
CA TYR A 14 16.41 0.84 -3.09
C TYR A 14 14.95 0.67 -3.56
N GLU A 15 14.11 1.70 -3.41
CA GLU A 15 12.86 1.88 -4.18
C GLU A 15 12.74 3.38 -4.52
N ASP A 16 12.99 3.72 -5.79
CA ASP A 16 12.70 5.02 -6.42
C ASP A 16 11.24 4.98 -6.93
N VAL A 17 10.35 5.86 -6.45
CA VAL A 17 8.93 5.77 -6.80
C VAL A 17 8.21 7.13 -6.80
N SER A 18 8.32 7.88 -7.90
CA SER A 18 7.45 9.02 -8.20
C SER A 18 6.12 8.51 -8.79
N GLY A 19 5.14 8.26 -7.93
CA GLY A 19 3.80 7.75 -8.27
C GLY A 19 3.25 6.87 -7.15
N THR A 20 1.99 6.45 -7.23
CA THR A 20 1.54 5.32 -6.41
C THR A 20 2.54 4.17 -6.55
N ARG A 21 3.00 3.59 -5.44
CA ARG A 21 4.00 2.50 -5.48
C ARG A 21 3.59 1.34 -6.38
N SER A 22 2.30 1.19 -6.62
CA SER A 22 1.73 0.20 -7.54
C SER A 22 2.02 0.48 -9.01
N ILE A 23 1.94 1.72 -9.49
CA ILE A 23 2.11 2.06 -10.92
C ILE A 23 3.55 1.78 -11.36
N TRP A 24 4.53 2.09 -10.52
CA TRP A 24 5.91 1.71 -10.78
C TRP A 24 6.11 0.19 -10.76
N GLY A 25 5.44 -0.50 -9.83
CA GLY A 25 5.37 -1.96 -9.83
C GLY A 25 4.82 -2.52 -11.14
N ASP A 26 3.76 -1.94 -11.68
CA ASP A 26 3.19 -2.33 -12.98
C ASP A 26 4.17 -2.09 -14.12
N PHE A 27 4.88 -0.95 -14.11
CA PHE A 27 5.92 -0.68 -15.11
C PHE A 27 7.03 -1.73 -15.04
N GLN A 28 7.55 -2.03 -13.85
CA GLN A 28 8.55 -3.07 -13.66
C GLN A 28 8.05 -4.42 -14.16
N LEU A 29 6.80 -4.78 -13.85
CA LEU A 29 6.19 -6.03 -14.33
C LEU A 29 6.00 -6.05 -15.84
N PHE A 30 5.52 -4.96 -16.43
CA PHE A 30 5.38 -4.82 -17.87
C PHE A 30 6.72 -5.01 -18.58
N ILE A 31 7.79 -4.38 -18.08
CA ILE A 31 9.14 -4.57 -18.60
C ILE A 31 9.59 -6.02 -18.44
N LEU A 32 9.40 -6.64 -17.27
CA LEU A 32 9.74 -8.05 -17.07
C LEU A 32 8.98 -8.96 -18.04
N GLN A 33 7.71 -8.68 -18.33
CA GLN A 33 6.94 -9.46 -19.30
C GLN A 33 7.41 -9.28 -20.74
N LEU A 34 7.80 -8.08 -21.13
CA LEU A 34 8.44 -7.85 -22.42
C LEU A 34 9.76 -8.62 -22.50
N MET A 35 10.55 -8.61 -21.43
CA MET A 35 11.80 -9.35 -21.35
C MET A 35 11.58 -10.86 -21.45
N VAL A 36 10.59 -11.43 -20.76
CA VAL A 36 10.27 -12.87 -20.81
C VAL A 36 9.95 -13.35 -22.23
N LYS A 37 9.36 -12.48 -23.07
CA LYS A 37 9.05 -12.79 -24.47
C LYS A 37 10.28 -12.75 -25.39
N HIS A 38 11.42 -12.27 -24.92
CA HIS A 38 12.63 -12.19 -25.73
C HIS A 38 13.26 -13.58 -25.92
N PRO A 39 13.65 -14.00 -27.13
CA PRO A 39 14.20 -15.34 -27.39
C PRO A 39 15.43 -15.68 -26.54
N ALA A 40 16.27 -14.69 -26.25
CA ALA A 40 17.47 -14.87 -25.42
C ALA A 40 17.21 -14.80 -23.90
N PHE A 41 15.96 -14.61 -23.44
CA PHE A 41 15.65 -14.42 -22.03
C PHE A 41 16.07 -15.62 -21.18
N THR A 42 15.72 -16.83 -21.62
CA THR A 42 16.05 -18.08 -20.91
C THR A 42 17.56 -18.27 -20.77
N ASP A 43 18.34 -17.98 -21.81
CA ASP A 43 19.79 -18.13 -21.77
C ASP A 43 20.47 -17.01 -20.98
N THR A 44 19.90 -15.82 -20.98
CA THR A 44 20.39 -14.68 -20.21
C THR A 44 20.10 -14.85 -18.71
N THR A 45 18.89 -15.31 -18.36
CA THR A 45 18.51 -15.59 -16.96
C THR A 45 19.30 -16.76 -16.36
N LYS A 46 19.57 -17.82 -17.15
CA LYS A 46 20.48 -18.91 -16.72
C LYS A 46 21.89 -18.41 -16.41
N ARG A 47 22.39 -17.43 -17.17
CA ARG A 47 23.69 -16.78 -16.96
C ARG A 47 23.69 -15.80 -15.78
N LEU A 48 22.54 -15.22 -15.47
CA LEU A 48 22.32 -14.33 -14.32
C LEU A 48 22.07 -15.09 -13.01
N ARG A 49 22.23 -16.44 -12.96
CA ARG A 49 22.09 -17.21 -11.72
C ARG A 49 22.88 -16.51 -10.61
N PRO A 50 22.20 -15.91 -9.62
CA PRO A 50 22.91 -15.16 -8.61
C PRO A 50 23.71 -16.13 -7.74
N PRO A 51 24.91 -15.79 -7.27
CA PRO A 51 25.59 -16.54 -6.21
C PRO A 51 24.87 -16.45 -4.85
N TYR A 52 23.72 -15.79 -4.78
CA TYR A 52 22.98 -15.62 -3.55
C TYR A 52 22.11 -16.85 -3.27
N ASN A 53 22.50 -17.59 -2.23
CA ASN A 53 21.61 -18.43 -1.45
C ASN A 53 20.44 -17.58 -0.93
N PHE A 54 19.43 -17.31 -1.76
CA PHE A 54 18.16 -16.81 -1.29
C PHE A 54 17.51 -17.93 -0.49
N SER A 55 17.56 -17.82 0.85
CA SER A 55 16.89 -18.75 1.74
C SER A 55 15.42 -18.89 1.32
N THR A 56 14.92 -20.11 1.10
CA THR A 56 13.56 -20.68 1.32
C THR A 56 12.30 -19.79 1.50
N ARG A 57 12.28 -18.56 0.97
CA ARG A 57 11.31 -17.49 1.28
C ARG A 57 10.12 -17.40 0.31
N PHE A 58 10.02 -18.28 -0.68
CA PHE A 58 9.30 -17.95 -1.91
C PHE A 58 7.78 -18.17 -1.87
N LEU A 59 7.24 -19.11 -1.10
CA LEU A 59 5.78 -19.31 -1.02
C LEU A 59 5.06 -18.14 -0.34
N ASP A 60 5.64 -17.62 0.74
CA ASP A 60 5.15 -16.42 1.41
C ASP A 60 5.42 -15.18 0.57
N LEU A 61 6.54 -15.10 -0.16
CA LEU A 61 6.75 -14.05 -1.15
C LEU A 61 5.74 -14.11 -2.28
N VAL A 62 5.40 -15.28 -2.83
CA VAL A 62 4.42 -15.44 -3.91
C VAL A 62 3.03 -15.00 -3.44
N ARG A 63 2.62 -15.36 -2.22
CA ARG A 63 1.39 -14.83 -1.61
C ARG A 63 1.50 -13.33 -1.34
N GLN A 64 2.63 -12.84 -0.86
CA GLN A 64 2.86 -11.42 -0.54
C GLN A 64 3.27 -10.58 -1.76
N ASN A 65 3.39 -11.17 -2.95
CA ASN A 65 4.19 -10.57 -4.03
C ASN A 65 3.41 -9.45 -4.70
N LYS A 66 4.12 -8.34 -4.83
CA LYS A 66 3.81 -7.18 -5.68
C LYS A 66 3.92 -7.51 -7.18
N SER A 67 3.95 -8.79 -7.55
CA SER A 67 4.55 -9.28 -8.80
C SER A 67 3.53 -9.86 -9.79
N TYR A 68 2.24 -9.66 -9.53
CA TYR A 68 1.16 -10.04 -10.45
C TYR A 68 0.68 -8.82 -11.21
N LEU A 69 0.39 -8.99 -12.51
CA LEU A 69 -0.33 -7.98 -13.29
C LEU A 69 -1.67 -7.62 -12.65
N GLU A 70 -2.30 -8.61 -12.04
CA GLU A 70 -3.58 -8.49 -11.34
C GLU A 70 -3.35 -8.81 -9.87
N PRO A 71 -2.91 -7.83 -9.05
CA PRO A 71 -2.67 -8.04 -7.62
C PRO A 71 -3.91 -8.54 -6.86
N TRP A 72 -5.10 -8.24 -7.38
CA TRP A 72 -6.40 -8.71 -6.88
C TRP A 72 -6.77 -10.14 -7.33
N GLY A 73 -5.93 -10.82 -8.11
CA GLY A 73 -6.18 -12.18 -8.57
C GLY A 73 -6.08 -13.21 -7.43
N VAL A 74 -7.09 -14.06 -7.31
CA VAL A 74 -7.06 -15.19 -6.36
C VAL A 74 -6.31 -16.35 -7.01
N ILE A 75 -5.18 -16.72 -6.43
CA ILE A 75 -4.32 -17.81 -6.94
C ILE A 75 -4.82 -19.14 -6.41
N GLU A 76 -5.08 -20.08 -7.29
CA GLU A 76 -5.44 -21.44 -6.90
C GLU A 76 -4.28 -22.16 -6.19
N THR A 77 -4.60 -23.01 -5.22
CA THR A 77 -3.60 -23.78 -4.48
C THR A 77 -2.71 -24.63 -5.38
N ALA A 78 -3.26 -25.19 -6.47
CA ALA A 78 -2.49 -25.95 -7.45
C ALA A 78 -1.44 -25.08 -8.15
N GLU A 79 -1.80 -23.86 -8.54
CA GLU A 79 -0.87 -22.93 -9.16
C GLU A 79 0.20 -22.45 -8.18
N LEU A 80 -0.20 -22.16 -6.94
CA LEU A 80 0.73 -21.82 -5.88
C LEU A 80 1.77 -22.93 -5.65
N LYS A 81 1.32 -24.20 -5.69
CA LYS A 81 2.20 -25.37 -5.58
C LYS A 81 3.16 -25.46 -6.78
N ARG A 82 2.67 -25.29 -8.00
CA ARG A 82 3.51 -25.26 -9.21
C ARG A 82 4.60 -24.18 -9.12
N LEU A 83 4.24 -22.98 -8.69
CA LEU A 83 5.21 -21.88 -8.50
C LEU A 83 6.25 -22.22 -7.42
N ALA A 84 5.83 -22.87 -6.33
CA ALA A 84 6.76 -23.32 -5.29
C ALA A 84 7.79 -24.34 -5.83
N ASP A 85 7.30 -25.29 -6.62
CA ASP A 85 8.12 -26.36 -7.21
C ASP A 85 9.15 -25.78 -8.20
N ILE A 86 8.74 -24.83 -9.06
CA ILE A 86 9.64 -24.16 -10.03
C ILE A 86 10.81 -23.46 -9.31
N VAL A 87 10.54 -22.83 -8.17
CA VAL A 87 11.53 -22.04 -7.45
C VAL A 87 12.37 -22.91 -6.50
N GLY A 88 12.17 -24.23 -6.49
CA GLY A 88 12.94 -25.16 -5.65
C GLY A 88 12.76 -24.87 -4.14
N SER A 89 11.61 -24.32 -3.75
CA SER A 89 11.36 -23.96 -2.36
C SER A 89 11.00 -25.20 -1.55
N SER A 90 11.89 -25.62 -0.65
CA SER A 90 11.49 -26.59 0.39
C SER A 90 10.43 -25.95 1.29
N GLN A 91 9.39 -26.71 1.65
CA GLN A 91 8.30 -26.28 2.54
C GLN A 91 8.81 -26.00 3.96
N ARG A 92 9.59 -24.94 4.16
CA ARG A 92 9.77 -24.37 5.50
C ARG A 92 8.59 -23.44 5.73
N VAL A 93 7.54 -23.99 6.33
CA VAL A 93 6.41 -23.20 6.83
C VAL A 93 6.98 -22.22 7.85
N ARG A 94 7.02 -20.94 7.51
CA ARG A 94 7.36 -19.90 8.47
C ARG A 94 6.36 -19.99 9.63
N LYS A 95 6.87 -20.00 10.86
CA LYS A 95 6.03 -19.88 12.05
C LYS A 95 5.44 -18.47 12.05
N TYR A 96 4.21 -18.38 11.58
CA TYR A 96 3.38 -17.20 11.72
C TYR A 96 2.63 -17.26 13.04
N HIS A 97 2.27 -16.09 13.57
CA HIS A 97 1.43 -16.05 14.76
C HIS A 97 0.08 -16.72 14.40
N PRO A 98 -0.56 -17.50 15.29
CA PRO A 98 -1.83 -18.15 14.97
C PRO A 98 -2.94 -17.19 14.52
N LYS A 99 -2.82 -15.90 14.85
CA LYS A 99 -3.74 -14.83 14.42
C LYS A 99 -3.38 -14.19 13.06
N THR A 100 -2.29 -14.60 12.41
CA THR A 100 -1.79 -13.98 11.17
C THR A 100 -2.01 -14.92 9.99
N THR A 101 -3.27 -15.32 9.81
CA THR A 101 -3.70 -16.03 8.60
C THR A 101 -3.74 -15.04 7.44
N PHE A 102 -2.97 -15.33 6.39
CA PHE A 102 -3.06 -14.59 5.14
C PHE A 102 -4.44 -14.79 4.50
N ARG A 103 -5.17 -13.70 4.31
CA ARG A 103 -6.48 -13.70 3.64
C ARG A 103 -6.42 -12.98 2.31
N TYR A 104 -7.34 -13.31 1.42
CA TYR A 104 -7.63 -12.47 0.28
C TYR A 104 -8.53 -11.32 0.72
N SER A 105 -8.30 -10.14 0.16
CA SER A 105 -9.13 -8.97 0.40
C SER A 105 -10.57 -9.20 -0.04
N ALA A 106 -11.52 -8.47 0.55
CA ALA A 106 -12.89 -8.45 0.08
C ALA A 106 -12.98 -8.04 -1.41
N ALA A 107 -12.14 -7.11 -1.86
CA ALA A 107 -12.05 -6.71 -3.26
C ALA A 107 -11.73 -7.89 -4.21
N ALA A 108 -10.67 -8.65 -3.93
CA ALA A 108 -10.25 -9.81 -4.71
C ALA A 108 -11.35 -10.88 -4.80
N LEU A 109 -11.98 -11.21 -3.67
CA LEU A 109 -13.05 -12.21 -3.62
C LEU A 109 -14.30 -11.74 -4.39
N ALA A 110 -14.67 -10.47 -4.26
CA ALA A 110 -15.78 -9.91 -5.01
C ALA A 110 -15.50 -9.94 -6.52
N LEU A 111 -14.29 -9.58 -6.96
CA LEU A 111 -13.91 -9.66 -8.37
C LEU A 111 -13.95 -11.09 -8.90
N GLN A 112 -13.46 -12.06 -8.14
CA GLN A 112 -13.60 -13.47 -8.48
C GLN A 112 -15.06 -13.88 -8.66
N PHE A 113 -15.94 -13.46 -7.74
CA PHE A 113 -17.38 -13.71 -7.85
C PHE A 113 -17.99 -13.09 -9.12
N PHE A 114 -17.68 -11.82 -9.42
CA PHE A 114 -18.21 -11.14 -10.62
C PHE A 114 -17.68 -11.74 -11.92
N ASN A 115 -16.46 -12.27 -11.93
CA ASN A 115 -15.93 -13.00 -13.09
C ASN A 115 -16.69 -14.30 -13.38
N LEU A 116 -17.36 -14.88 -12.38
CA LEU A 116 -18.21 -16.06 -12.54
C LEU A 116 -19.68 -15.71 -12.85
N CYS A 117 -20.06 -14.43 -12.76
CA CYS A 117 -21.41 -13.98 -13.00
C CYS A 117 -21.69 -13.77 -14.49
N THR A 118 -22.95 -13.94 -14.90
CA THR A 118 -23.39 -13.55 -16.24
C THR A 118 -23.41 -12.04 -16.40
N GLU A 119 -23.28 -11.57 -17.64
CA GLU A 119 -23.33 -10.13 -17.95
C GLU A 119 -24.64 -9.47 -17.48
N LYS A 120 -25.77 -10.21 -17.53
CA LYS A 120 -27.06 -9.76 -17.01
C LYS A 120 -27.00 -9.47 -15.50
N VAL A 121 -26.37 -10.34 -14.71
CA VAL A 121 -26.20 -10.14 -13.27
C VAL A 121 -25.29 -8.93 -13.03
N CYS A 122 -24.13 -8.88 -13.67
CA CYS A 122 -23.18 -7.78 -13.55
C CYS A 122 -23.82 -6.42 -13.87
N ASN A 123 -24.67 -6.36 -14.90
CA ASN A 123 -25.36 -5.14 -15.33
C ASN A 123 -26.59 -4.79 -14.47
N SER A 124 -27.05 -5.68 -13.59
CA SER A 124 -28.17 -5.42 -12.67
C SER A 124 -27.74 -4.83 -11.33
N VAL A 125 -26.50 -5.08 -10.91
CA VAL A 125 -25.96 -4.57 -9.64
C VAL A 125 -25.75 -3.05 -9.74
N ARG A 126 -26.09 -2.33 -8.67
CA ARG A 126 -25.94 -0.87 -8.58
C ARG A 126 -24.96 -0.44 -7.49
N LYS A 127 -24.79 -1.27 -6.45
CA LYS A 127 -23.92 -0.96 -5.33
C LYS A 127 -23.21 -2.21 -4.84
N ILE A 128 -21.91 -2.09 -4.60
CA ILE A 128 -21.08 -3.08 -3.92
C ILE A 128 -20.50 -2.40 -2.68
N ILE A 129 -20.58 -3.05 -1.52
CA ILE A 129 -19.92 -2.60 -0.30
C ILE A 129 -18.88 -3.66 0.06
N LEU A 130 -17.61 -3.29 -0.01
CA LEU A 130 -16.49 -4.15 0.36
C LEU A 130 -16.09 -3.81 1.78
N ILE A 131 -16.04 -4.82 2.65
CA ILE A 131 -15.60 -4.69 4.03
C ILE A 131 -14.21 -5.32 4.15
N GLU A 132 -13.19 -4.48 4.19
CA GLU A 132 -11.80 -4.88 4.44
C GLU A 132 -11.53 -4.71 5.93
N ASP A 133 -11.73 -5.77 6.70
CA ASP A 133 -11.58 -5.77 8.16
C ASP A 133 -10.50 -6.74 8.67
N GLU A 134 -9.66 -7.23 7.77
CA GLU A 134 -8.52 -8.09 8.07
C GLU A 134 -7.33 -7.78 7.15
N MET A 135 -6.12 -8.12 7.60
CA MET A 135 -4.93 -8.04 6.74
C MET A 135 -5.08 -8.97 5.53
N SER A 136 -4.75 -8.43 4.35
CA SER A 136 -4.90 -9.13 3.08
C SER A 136 -3.62 -9.13 2.25
N VAL A 137 -3.42 -10.21 1.49
CA VAL A 137 -2.28 -10.40 0.60
C VAL A 137 -2.34 -9.53 -0.67
N GLY A 138 -1.27 -9.54 -1.47
CA GLY A 138 -1.27 -8.98 -2.83
C GLY A 138 -1.18 -7.46 -2.95
N GLN A 139 -0.69 -6.74 -1.93
CA GLN A 139 -0.81 -5.26 -1.87
C GLN A 139 -2.26 -4.80 -1.96
N SER A 140 -3.06 -5.22 -0.98
CA SER A 140 -4.49 -5.00 -0.94
C SER A 140 -4.94 -3.55 -1.16
N ASN A 141 -4.10 -2.54 -0.85
CA ASN A 141 -4.39 -1.14 -1.18
C ASN A 141 -4.71 -0.92 -2.67
N THR A 142 -4.11 -1.71 -3.58
CA THR A 142 -4.25 -1.57 -5.04
C THR A 142 -5.50 -2.25 -5.61
N HIS A 143 -6.16 -3.14 -4.86
CA HIS A 143 -7.20 -4.02 -5.41
C HIS A 143 -8.47 -3.30 -5.88
N GLY A 144 -8.65 -2.03 -5.53
CA GLY A 144 -9.71 -1.19 -6.10
C GLY A 144 -9.63 -1.06 -7.62
N ARG A 145 -8.43 -1.20 -8.20
CA ARG A 145 -8.18 -1.14 -9.65
C ARG A 145 -8.86 -2.26 -10.43
N GLY A 146 -9.05 -3.43 -9.83
CA GLY A 146 -9.73 -4.55 -10.49
C GLY A 146 -11.19 -4.26 -10.85
N PHE A 147 -11.82 -3.27 -10.19
CA PHE A 147 -13.19 -2.86 -10.49
C PHE A 147 -13.31 -1.92 -11.69
N ILE A 148 -12.20 -1.41 -12.25
CA ILE A 148 -12.24 -0.46 -13.37
C ILE A 148 -13.03 -1.02 -14.54
N SER A 149 -12.74 -2.24 -14.98
CA SER A 149 -13.43 -2.87 -16.11
C SER A 149 -14.91 -3.12 -15.83
N LEU A 150 -15.26 -3.51 -14.60
CA LEU A 150 -16.64 -3.75 -14.19
C LEU A 150 -17.46 -2.45 -14.17
N CYS A 151 -16.92 -1.38 -13.58
CA CYS A 151 -17.55 -0.06 -13.56
C CYS A 151 -17.60 0.57 -14.96
N GLN A 152 -16.63 0.28 -15.84
CA GLN A 152 -16.66 0.75 -17.22
C GLN A 152 -17.81 0.12 -18.02
N LYS A 153 -18.11 -1.16 -17.80
CA LYS A 153 -19.22 -1.88 -18.45
C LYS A 153 -20.57 -1.50 -17.85
N ASN A 154 -20.66 -1.43 -16.52
CA ASN A 154 -21.85 -1.01 -15.80
C ASN A 154 -21.66 0.39 -15.21
N LYS A 155 -22.01 1.42 -16.00
CA LYS A 155 -21.87 2.83 -15.60
C LYS A 155 -22.71 3.24 -14.38
N ASN A 156 -23.70 2.43 -14.00
CA ASN A 156 -24.55 2.67 -12.84
C ASN A 156 -24.06 1.93 -11.58
N LEU A 157 -22.92 1.25 -11.66
CA LEU A 157 -22.30 0.58 -10.52
C LEU A 157 -21.51 1.57 -9.67
N HIS A 158 -21.74 1.51 -8.36
CA HIS A 158 -20.94 2.19 -7.35
C HIS A 158 -20.27 1.18 -6.42
N VAL A 159 -18.95 1.28 -6.26
CA VAL A 159 -18.14 0.45 -5.37
C VAL A 159 -17.69 1.27 -4.16
N GLU A 160 -18.22 0.92 -3.00
CA GLU A 160 -17.83 1.51 -1.72
C GLU A 160 -16.89 0.56 -1.00
N ARG A 161 -15.61 0.92 -0.89
CA ARG A 161 -14.59 0.11 -0.24
C ARG A 161 -14.27 0.64 1.15
N ARG A 162 -14.76 -0.04 2.19
CA ARG A 162 -14.53 0.31 3.59
C ARG A 162 -13.33 -0.44 4.13
N VAL A 163 -12.35 0.30 4.63
CA VAL A 163 -11.08 -0.26 5.10
C VAL A 163 -10.88 0.05 6.56
N ASN A 164 -10.90 -1.00 7.39
CA ASN A 164 -10.69 -0.88 8.82
C ASN A 164 -9.24 -0.46 9.11
N LEU A 165 -9.06 0.71 9.71
CA LEU A 165 -7.72 1.22 9.97
C LEU A 165 -6.94 0.33 10.93
N TRP A 166 -7.58 -0.20 11.96
CA TRP A 166 -6.92 -0.98 13.02
C TRP A 166 -6.61 -2.42 12.61
N LYS A 167 -7.54 -3.06 11.91
CA LYS A 167 -7.43 -4.48 11.53
C LYS A 167 -6.82 -4.71 10.15
N THR A 168 -6.72 -3.68 9.32
CA THR A 168 -6.20 -3.81 7.95
C THR A 168 -5.03 -2.87 7.67
N VAL A 169 -5.12 -1.58 8.05
CA VAL A 169 -4.11 -0.58 7.64
C VAL A 169 -2.91 -0.52 8.58
N PHE A 170 -3.14 -0.61 9.89
CA PHE A 170 -2.11 -0.49 10.93
C PHE A 170 -1.52 -1.83 11.37
N THR A 171 -1.94 -2.93 10.74
CA THR A 171 -1.40 -4.24 11.08
C THR A 171 0.08 -4.34 10.72
N PRO A 172 0.94 -4.89 11.60
CA PRO A 172 2.38 -5.01 11.34
C PRO A 172 2.65 -5.81 10.07
N HIS A 173 3.75 -5.52 9.36
CA HIS A 173 4.08 -6.29 8.18
C HIS A 173 4.35 -7.76 8.57
N PRO A 174 3.93 -8.76 7.77
CA PRO A 174 4.23 -10.16 8.03
C PRO A 174 5.72 -10.51 8.21
N PHE A 175 6.63 -9.67 7.71
CA PHE A 175 8.08 -9.81 7.92
C PHE A 175 8.46 -9.38 9.33
N ASP A 176 8.01 -8.20 9.78
CA ASP A 176 8.21 -7.72 11.15
C ASP A 176 7.70 -8.74 12.18
N GLN A 177 6.55 -9.37 11.90
CA GLN A 177 5.99 -10.42 12.74
C GLN A 177 6.83 -11.68 12.76
N TYR A 178 7.36 -12.10 11.62
CA TYR A 178 8.23 -13.26 11.52
C TYR A 178 9.55 -13.02 12.27
N ASP A 179 10.17 -11.87 12.06
CA ASP A 179 11.44 -11.53 12.73
C ASP A 179 11.26 -11.43 14.24
N TYR A 180 10.12 -10.89 14.69
CA TYR A 180 9.69 -10.90 16.09
C TYR A 180 9.56 -12.32 16.65
N LEU A 181 8.82 -13.21 15.97
CA LEU A 181 8.58 -14.58 16.45
C LEU A 181 9.84 -15.46 16.47
N ASN A 182 10.83 -15.15 15.63
CA ASN A 182 12.08 -15.93 15.58
C ASN A 182 13.19 -15.33 16.45
N GLY A 183 12.93 -14.22 17.16
CA GLY A 183 13.92 -13.59 18.03
C GLY A 183 15.12 -13.02 17.26
N TRP A 184 14.93 -12.67 15.99
CA TRP A 184 16.00 -12.18 15.11
C TRP A 184 16.24 -10.67 15.23
N CYS A 185 15.59 -9.99 16.18
CA CYS A 185 15.68 -8.54 16.35
C CYS A 185 15.85 -8.15 17.82
N ASP A 186 16.99 -7.54 18.15
CA ASP A 186 17.35 -7.13 19.51
C ASP A 186 17.06 -5.65 19.83
N ARG A 187 16.71 -4.77 18.87
CA ARG A 187 16.61 -3.31 19.18
C ARG A 187 15.50 -2.46 18.56
N GLU A 188 14.82 -2.85 17.48
CA GLU A 188 13.90 -1.92 16.79
C GLU A 188 12.41 -2.33 16.74
N ILE A 189 12.04 -3.56 17.10
CA ILE A 189 10.62 -3.97 17.20
C ILE A 189 10.09 -3.71 18.63
N THR A 190 10.27 -2.48 19.12
CA THR A 190 9.55 -2.01 20.31
C THR A 190 8.06 -1.77 20.04
N SER A 191 7.63 -1.79 18.77
CA SER A 191 6.24 -1.59 18.33
C SER A 191 5.35 -2.80 18.60
N MET A 192 5.81 -4.03 18.29
CA MET A 192 5.04 -5.26 18.54
C MET A 192 5.05 -5.70 20.00
N GLN A 193 6.10 -5.39 20.77
CA GLN A 193 6.17 -5.72 22.20
C GLN A 193 5.30 -4.81 23.08
N ASN A 194 4.97 -3.60 22.62
CA ASN A 194 4.30 -2.59 23.44
C ASN A 194 2.92 -2.17 22.91
N ASP A 195 2.36 -2.88 21.92
CA ASP A 195 1.13 -2.46 21.22
C ASP A 195 1.18 -1.00 20.72
N ARG A 196 2.37 -0.55 20.29
CA ARG A 196 2.63 0.85 19.92
C ARG A 196 2.59 1.04 18.42
N LEU A 197 1.82 2.05 18.00
CA LEU A 197 1.77 2.51 16.62
C LEU A 197 2.76 3.67 16.44
N GLN A 198 3.81 3.47 15.64
CA GLN A 198 4.79 4.52 15.35
C GLN A 198 4.16 5.60 14.47
N ALA A 199 4.31 6.87 14.87
CA ALA A 199 3.69 8.00 14.18
C ALA A 199 4.06 8.06 12.68
N ALA A 200 5.34 7.85 12.33
CA ALA A 200 5.81 7.86 10.95
C ALA A 200 5.18 6.75 10.08
N THR A 201 4.73 5.65 10.68
CA THR A 201 4.09 4.53 9.99
C THR A 201 2.61 4.80 9.72
N VAL A 202 1.92 5.56 10.59
CA VAL A 202 0.49 5.89 10.46
C VAL A 202 0.20 6.55 9.11
N SER A 203 0.87 7.69 8.85
CA SER A 203 0.63 8.51 7.67
C SER A 203 1.03 7.79 6.39
N ARG A 204 2.15 7.04 6.41
CA ARG A 204 2.59 6.23 5.27
C ARG A 204 1.61 5.09 4.95
N SER A 205 1.10 4.40 5.96
CA SER A 205 0.17 3.28 5.75
C SER A 205 -1.16 3.79 5.19
N ILE A 206 -1.74 4.84 5.75
CA ILE A 206 -2.97 5.46 5.22
C ILE A 206 -2.72 6.05 3.82
N GLY A 207 -1.59 6.74 3.64
CA GLY A 207 -1.23 7.40 2.40
C GLY A 207 -1.19 6.46 1.19
N LYS A 208 -0.76 5.20 1.39
CA LYS A 208 -0.82 4.17 0.34
C LYS A 208 -2.25 3.95 -0.17
N TRP A 209 -3.23 3.82 0.71
CA TRP A 209 -4.63 3.61 0.33
C TRP A 209 -5.23 4.84 -0.36
N MET A 210 -4.93 6.03 0.17
CA MET A 210 -5.39 7.28 -0.41
C MET A 210 -4.83 7.49 -1.81
N ALA A 211 -3.51 7.30 -1.99
CA ALA A 211 -2.84 7.44 -3.26
C ALA A 211 -3.43 6.49 -4.32
N GLU A 212 -3.68 5.22 -3.97
CA GLU A 212 -4.32 4.28 -4.91
C GLU A 212 -5.73 4.74 -5.30
N ALA A 213 -6.55 5.18 -4.35
CA ALA A 213 -7.90 5.67 -4.65
C ALA A 213 -7.87 6.90 -5.58
N LEU A 214 -6.93 7.83 -5.35
CA LEU A 214 -6.73 9.03 -6.17
C LEU A 214 -6.23 8.71 -7.58
N ALA A 215 -5.51 7.61 -7.76
CA ALA A 215 -5.05 7.17 -9.07
C ALA A 215 -6.16 6.50 -9.91
N LEU A 216 -7.25 6.02 -9.30
CA LEU A 216 -8.30 5.28 -10.03
C LEU A 216 -8.90 6.06 -11.22
N PRO A 217 -9.25 7.35 -11.11
CA PRO A 217 -9.80 8.09 -12.24
C PRO A 217 -8.84 8.18 -13.43
N SER A 218 -7.55 8.45 -13.19
CA SER A 218 -6.55 8.50 -14.27
C SER A 218 -6.26 7.14 -14.89
N LEU A 219 -6.53 6.05 -14.15
CA LEU A 219 -6.47 4.68 -14.63
C LEU A 219 -7.76 4.23 -15.34
N GLY A 220 -8.76 5.11 -15.48
CA GLY A 220 -9.98 4.86 -16.24
C GLY A 220 -11.19 4.42 -15.42
N MET A 221 -11.14 4.53 -14.09
CA MET A 221 -12.33 4.37 -13.25
C MET A 221 -13.33 5.48 -13.56
N PRO A 222 -14.60 5.16 -13.89
CA PRO A 222 -15.61 6.19 -14.12
C PRO A 222 -15.81 7.09 -12.90
N GLU A 223 -16.02 8.39 -13.13
CA GLU A 223 -16.27 9.35 -12.07
C GLU A 223 -17.49 8.95 -11.22
N GLY A 224 -17.39 9.10 -9.90
CA GLY A 224 -18.47 8.74 -8.97
C GLY A 224 -18.74 7.24 -8.78
N SER A 225 -18.04 6.36 -9.51
CA SER A 225 -18.25 4.90 -9.42
C SER A 225 -17.48 4.23 -8.27
N PHE A 226 -16.61 4.96 -7.56
CA PHE A 226 -15.79 4.42 -6.48
C PHE A 226 -15.69 5.39 -5.29
N THR A 227 -15.77 4.84 -4.08
CA THR A 227 -15.46 5.55 -2.83
C THR A 227 -14.59 4.68 -1.93
N LEU A 228 -13.48 5.22 -1.45
CA LEU A 228 -12.71 4.67 -0.34
C LEU A 228 -13.24 5.25 0.98
N VAL A 229 -13.57 4.39 1.94
CA VAL A 229 -13.92 4.80 3.31
C VAL A 229 -12.83 4.32 4.26
N LEU A 230 -12.13 5.25 4.90
CA LEU A 230 -11.24 4.95 6.02
C LEU A 230 -12.12 4.74 7.27
N ASP A 231 -12.21 3.49 7.72
CA ASP A 231 -13.10 3.06 8.80
C ASP A 231 -12.35 3.01 10.14
N GLY A 232 -12.78 3.85 11.07
CA GLY A 232 -12.25 3.95 12.43
C GLY A 232 -12.90 3.07 13.48
N ASN A 233 -13.86 2.20 13.10
CA ASN A 233 -14.52 1.30 14.04
C ASN A 233 -13.57 0.22 14.60
N PRO A 234 -13.81 -0.29 15.82
CA PRO A 234 -14.91 0.07 16.72
C PRO A 234 -14.62 1.28 17.62
N VAL A 235 -13.48 1.96 17.44
CA VAL A 235 -12.98 3.01 18.34
C VAL A 235 -12.82 4.37 17.63
N PRO A 236 -13.88 4.94 16.99
CA PRO A 236 -13.75 6.12 16.14
C PRO A 236 -13.14 7.33 16.86
N LYS A 237 -13.43 7.53 18.16
CA LYS A 237 -12.82 8.61 18.96
C LYS A 237 -11.30 8.46 19.12
N HIS A 238 -10.81 7.23 19.31
CA HIS A 238 -9.37 6.96 19.36
C HIS A 238 -8.75 7.09 17.99
N THR A 239 -9.46 6.65 16.94
CA THR A 239 -9.05 6.84 15.55
C THR A 239 -8.85 8.32 15.22
N SER A 240 -9.77 9.19 15.60
CA SER A 240 -9.63 10.65 15.44
C SER A 240 -8.34 11.18 16.08
N ARG A 241 -7.98 10.71 17.28
CA ARG A 241 -6.73 11.11 17.95
C ARG A 241 -5.49 10.66 17.19
N VAL A 242 -5.48 9.43 16.67
CA VAL A 242 -4.39 8.91 15.84
C VAL A 242 -4.32 9.68 14.51
N PHE A 243 -5.46 10.03 13.92
CA PHE A 243 -5.53 10.73 12.65
C PHE A 243 -4.98 12.16 12.71
N ARG A 244 -4.90 12.78 13.89
CA ARG A 244 -4.16 14.05 14.08
C ARG A 244 -2.68 13.95 13.69
N ILE A 245 -2.08 12.75 13.74
CA ILE A 245 -0.72 12.51 13.23
C ILE A 245 -0.69 12.72 11.72
N VAL A 246 -1.70 12.22 11.00
CA VAL A 246 -1.84 12.36 9.54
C VAL A 246 -2.00 13.82 9.16
N GLN A 247 -2.84 14.58 9.88
CA GLN A 247 -2.98 16.02 9.67
C GLN A 247 -1.69 16.78 9.95
N ARG A 248 -0.99 16.44 11.04
CA ARG A 248 0.29 17.05 11.40
C ARG A 248 1.33 16.83 10.31
N ASP A 249 1.47 15.59 9.83
CA ASP A 249 2.45 15.24 8.81
C ASP A 249 2.13 15.91 7.47
N ALA A 250 0.84 16.06 7.15
CA ALA A 250 0.40 16.83 5.99
C ALA A 250 0.77 18.31 6.09
N ALA A 251 0.62 18.91 7.28
CA ALA A 251 1.00 20.30 7.52
C ALA A 251 2.52 20.49 7.47
N TRP A 252 3.31 19.54 7.97
CA TRP A 252 4.78 19.57 7.82
C TRP A 252 5.21 19.45 6.35
N GLN A 253 4.58 18.56 5.58
CA GLN A 253 4.88 18.46 4.15
C GLN A 253 4.50 19.76 3.43
N ALA A 254 3.34 20.36 3.75
CA ALA A 254 2.93 21.66 3.20
C ALA A 254 3.87 22.81 3.57
N ALA A 255 4.30 22.87 4.83
CA ALA A 255 5.23 23.88 5.32
C ALA A 255 6.56 23.79 4.58
N LEU A 256 7.09 22.58 4.44
CA LEU A 256 8.32 22.32 3.70
C LEU A 256 8.19 22.70 2.22
N ASP A 257 7.06 22.39 1.59
CA ASP A 257 6.77 22.76 0.20
C ASP A 257 6.70 24.29 0.03
N LEU A 258 6.11 25.00 1.00
CA LEU A 258 6.11 26.45 1.04
C LEU A 258 7.52 27.02 1.22
N CYS A 259 8.34 26.46 2.11
CA CYS A 259 9.72 26.90 2.29
C CYS A 259 10.55 26.72 0.99
N TYR A 260 10.32 25.65 0.22
CA TYR A 260 10.91 25.52 -1.12
C TYR A 260 10.42 26.61 -2.08
N SER A 261 9.10 26.88 -2.09
CA SER A 261 8.52 27.88 -2.99
C SER A 261 8.97 29.32 -2.68
N ARG A 262 9.24 29.60 -1.40
CA ARG A 262 9.71 30.91 -0.90
C ARG A 262 11.23 31.07 -1.01
N GLY A 263 11.96 30.02 -1.41
CA GLY A 263 13.42 30.04 -1.46
C GLY A 263 14.10 30.05 -0.09
N LEU A 264 13.38 29.69 0.98
CA LEU A 264 13.94 29.61 2.34
C LEU A 264 14.88 28.40 2.50
N VAL A 265 14.63 27.34 1.73
CA VAL A 265 15.48 26.15 1.64
C VAL A 265 15.63 25.70 0.19
N SER A 266 16.76 25.07 -0.13
CA SER A 266 17.00 24.51 -1.46
C SER A 266 16.01 23.39 -1.78
N LYS A 267 15.39 23.45 -2.96
CA LYS A 267 14.48 22.40 -3.43
C LYS A 267 15.27 21.12 -3.75
N PRO A 268 15.00 19.99 -3.06
CA PRO A 268 15.66 18.72 -3.35
C PRO A 268 15.18 18.15 -4.68
N SER A 269 15.95 17.20 -5.23
CA SER A 269 15.45 16.36 -6.32
C SER A 269 14.25 15.53 -5.87
N SER A 270 13.42 15.05 -6.81
CA SER A 270 12.26 14.21 -6.49
C SER A 270 12.64 12.97 -5.67
N LEU A 271 13.77 12.33 -6.01
CA LEU A 271 14.28 11.17 -5.30
C LEU A 271 14.73 11.51 -3.87
N GLN A 272 15.36 12.66 -3.67
CA GLN A 272 15.76 13.13 -2.34
C GLN A 272 14.52 13.46 -1.49
N ARG A 273 13.53 14.14 -2.08
CA ARG A 273 12.27 14.49 -1.40
C ARG A 273 11.53 13.25 -0.90
N GLN A 274 11.48 12.19 -1.71
CA GLN A 274 10.85 10.91 -1.34
C GLN A 274 11.51 10.20 -0.14
N ARG A 275 12.79 10.47 0.12
CA ARG A 275 13.52 9.89 1.26
C ARG A 275 13.28 10.66 2.56
N MET A 276 12.63 11.82 2.49
CA MET A 276 12.37 12.63 3.68
C MET A 276 11.25 12.00 4.52
N ASN A 277 11.40 12.06 5.84
CA ASN A 277 10.43 11.46 6.76
C ASN A 277 9.04 12.11 6.69
N CYS A 278 8.97 13.39 6.33
CA CYS A 278 7.72 14.13 6.16
C CYS A 278 7.04 13.89 4.80
N PHE A 279 7.69 13.23 3.84
CA PHE A 279 7.08 12.97 2.54
C PHE A 279 6.20 11.71 2.58
N ILE A 280 4.93 11.87 2.24
CA ILE A 280 3.96 10.78 2.17
C ILE A 280 3.69 10.40 0.70
N PHE A 281 3.17 11.33 -0.08
CA PHE A 281 3.10 11.27 -1.55
C PHE A 281 2.87 12.69 -2.12
N GLU A 282 3.01 12.85 -3.43
CA GLU A 282 2.82 14.14 -4.10
C GLU A 282 1.35 14.61 -4.02
N GLY A 283 1.12 15.83 -3.53
CA GLY A 283 -0.23 16.36 -3.35
C GLY A 283 -0.96 15.87 -2.09
N PHE A 284 -0.31 15.07 -1.23
CA PHE A 284 -0.88 14.60 0.04
C PHE A 284 -1.49 15.74 0.89
N PRO A 285 -0.83 16.91 1.07
CA PRO A 285 -1.45 18.01 1.81
C PRO A 285 -2.77 18.52 1.23
N GLY A 286 -2.86 18.66 -0.10
CA GLY A 286 -4.09 19.08 -0.77
C GLY A 286 -5.22 18.08 -0.61
N VAL A 287 -4.91 16.78 -0.61
CA VAL A 287 -5.89 15.73 -0.31
C VAL A 287 -6.39 15.86 1.13
N MET A 288 -5.51 16.14 2.08
CA MET A 288 -5.88 16.32 3.49
C MET A 288 -6.74 17.56 3.73
N GLN A 289 -6.59 18.62 2.92
CA GLN A 289 -7.45 19.80 2.95
C GLN A 289 -8.85 19.55 2.39
N THR A 290 -8.96 18.69 1.37
CA THR A 290 -10.24 18.35 0.72
C THR A 290 -10.96 17.17 1.40
N LEU A 291 -10.25 16.45 2.25
CA LEU A 291 -10.77 15.36 3.05
C LEU A 291 -11.88 15.88 3.97
N SER A 292 -13.04 15.27 3.83
CA SER A 292 -14.21 15.59 4.63
C SER A 292 -15.04 14.33 4.85
N THR A 293 -15.99 14.41 5.76
CA THR A 293 -16.99 13.35 5.95
C THR A 293 -17.94 13.23 4.73
N THR A 294 -17.95 14.22 3.84
CA THR A 294 -18.86 14.32 2.68
C THR A 294 -18.19 14.18 1.32
N SER A 295 -16.85 14.19 1.25
CA SER A 295 -16.08 14.01 0.00
C SER A 295 -16.55 12.78 -0.79
N SER A 296 -16.55 12.86 -2.12
CA SER A 296 -17.09 11.79 -2.98
C SER A 296 -16.15 10.59 -3.10
N LEU A 297 -14.83 10.82 -3.20
CA LEU A 297 -13.86 9.76 -3.48
C LEU A 297 -13.24 9.13 -2.23
N ILE A 298 -12.85 9.94 -1.23
CA ILE A 298 -12.29 9.46 0.04
C ILE A 298 -13.11 10.02 1.19
N ARG A 299 -13.61 9.13 2.06
CA ARG A 299 -14.41 9.46 3.25
C ARG A 299 -13.79 8.86 4.49
N CYS A 300 -14.11 9.46 5.63
CA CYS A 300 -13.86 8.90 6.95
C CYS A 300 -15.17 8.82 7.73
N ASN A 301 -15.32 7.83 8.60
CA ASN A 301 -16.47 7.70 9.51
C ASN A 301 -16.15 8.12 10.95
N PHE A 302 -15.06 8.86 11.13
CA PHE A 302 -14.61 9.43 12.39
C PHE A 302 -14.27 10.91 12.19
N ASP A 303 -14.21 11.66 13.29
CA ASP A 303 -13.88 13.08 13.24
C ASP A 303 -12.42 13.28 12.79
N LEU A 304 -12.22 14.15 11.81
CA LEU A 304 -10.88 14.48 11.30
C LEU A 304 -10.15 15.46 12.22
N GLY A 305 -10.89 16.24 13.02
CA GLY A 305 -10.33 17.34 13.80
C GLY A 305 -9.97 18.56 12.95
N VAL A 306 -9.39 19.56 13.61
CA VAL A 306 -9.01 20.84 12.97
C VAL A 306 -7.62 20.71 12.32
N PRO A 307 -7.47 21.08 11.04
CA PRO A 307 -6.16 21.14 10.38
C PRO A 307 -5.16 22.05 11.11
N TYR A 308 -3.88 21.73 11.03
CA TYR A 308 -2.83 22.59 11.59
C TYR A 308 -2.62 23.83 10.72
N ASP A 309 -2.27 24.95 11.36
CA ASP A 309 -1.84 26.16 10.68
C ASP A 309 -0.41 25.97 10.14
N VAL A 310 -0.30 26.00 8.81
CA VAL A 310 0.96 25.77 8.12
C VAL A 310 1.92 26.96 8.29
N GLU A 311 1.41 28.20 8.32
CA GLU A 311 2.25 29.39 8.49
C GLU A 311 2.84 29.43 9.89
N ALA A 312 2.03 29.13 10.90
CA ALA A 312 2.51 29.02 12.28
C ALA A 312 3.62 27.96 12.44
N ILE A 313 3.62 26.88 11.65
CA ILE A 313 4.72 25.90 11.65
C ILE A 313 6.01 26.52 11.09
N ILE A 314 5.92 27.30 10.02
CA ILE A 314 7.08 27.96 9.39
C ILE A 314 7.65 29.06 10.30
N GLU A 315 6.80 29.82 10.99
CA GLU A 315 7.26 30.92 11.85
C GLU A 315 7.97 30.44 13.12
N ASN A 316 7.65 29.23 13.60
CA ASN A 316 8.17 28.68 14.85
C ASN A 316 9.39 27.74 14.68
N TYR A 317 9.89 27.53 13.46
CA TYR A 317 11.00 26.60 13.14
C TYR A 317 11.90 27.10 12.02
#